data_AF-A0A183TNZ1-F1
#
_entry.id   AF-A0A183TNZ1-F1
#
_cell.length_a   1.000
_cell.length_b   1.000
_cell.length_c   1.000
_cell.angle_alpha   90.00
_cell.angle_beta   90.00
_cell.angle_gamma   90.00
#
_symmetry.space_group_name_H-M   'P 1'
#
loop_
_entity.id
_entity.type
_entity.pdbx_description
1 polymer ?
#
loop_
_entity_poly.entity_id
_entity_poly.type
_entity_poly.pdbx_seq_one_letter_code
_entity_poly.pdbx_strand_id
1 'polypeptide(L)'
;MLTSSPSVLHEAPKTVADSSGKVYESESSLAAHRLRGSIRALAAITKSPGCEDVRFAIGDSRLITRRLACLVRVRTAFSGEPPKPAAGQTAPLPPRDEPLVANVCLILQQCVNDTPLAEHLTGTSIILDLLKVITEAERVETKRNAAIVVGKLASSSHVHRDELNRLNGMRVLTPFAQWTSALCGDLMGSRLAGGHS
;
A
#
# COMPACT_ATOMS: atom_id res chain seq x y z
N MET A 1 9.73 -41.85 23.27
CA MET A 1 9.16 -40.91 22.29
C MET A 1 8.33 -39.90 23.07
N LEU A 2 8.83 -38.68 23.23
CA LEU A 2 8.13 -37.58 23.91
C LEU A 2 7.96 -36.46 22.88
N THR A 3 6.71 -36.18 22.53
CA THR A 3 6.30 -35.17 21.56
C THR A 3 6.40 -33.79 22.21
N SER A 4 7.36 -32.98 21.78
CA SER A 4 7.44 -31.56 22.14
C SER A 4 6.51 -30.76 21.24
N SER A 5 5.39 -30.31 21.80
CA SER A 5 4.51 -29.31 21.16
C SER A 5 5.24 -27.98 21.04
N PRO A 6 5.18 -27.27 19.90
CA PRO A 6 5.76 -25.93 19.79
C PRO A 6 4.88 -24.93 20.56
N SER A 7 5.46 -24.27 21.57
CA SER A 7 4.86 -23.11 22.23
C SER A 7 4.71 -21.98 21.22
N VAL A 8 3.50 -21.79 20.72
CA VAL A 8 3.11 -20.55 20.03
C VAL A 8 3.04 -19.47 21.11
N LEU A 9 4.14 -18.73 21.29
CA LEU A 9 4.13 -17.48 22.04
C LEU A 9 3.25 -16.50 21.27
N HIS A 10 1.97 -16.44 21.65
CA HIS A 10 1.09 -15.36 21.27
C HIS A 10 1.68 -14.09 21.88
N GLU A 11 2.30 -13.24 21.04
CA GLU A 11 2.76 -11.92 21.45
C GLU A 11 1.54 -11.18 22.03
N ALA A 12 1.58 -10.91 23.33
CA ALA A 12 0.47 -10.27 24.03
C ALA A 12 0.24 -8.86 23.45
N PRO A 13 -1.02 -8.41 23.30
CA PRO A 13 -1.29 -7.04 22.86
C PRO A 13 -0.60 -6.06 23.82
N LYS A 14 0.22 -5.16 23.26
CA LYS A 14 0.90 -4.11 24.04
C LYS A 14 -0.17 -3.15 24.55
N THR A 15 -0.58 -3.33 25.80
CA THR A 15 -1.51 -2.46 26.48
C THR A 15 -0.76 -1.29 27.12
N VAL A 16 -1.30 -0.08 26.98
CA VAL A 16 -0.77 1.13 27.62
C VAL A 16 -1.79 1.54 28.68
N ALA A 17 -1.35 1.63 29.93
CA ALA A 17 -2.16 2.16 31.01
C ALA A 17 -2.01 3.68 31.06
N ASP A 18 -3.12 4.41 31.08
CA ASP A 18 -3.09 5.83 31.40
C ASP A 18 -2.96 6.06 32.93
N SER A 19 -2.71 7.30 33.33
CA SER A 19 -2.64 7.70 34.74
C SER A 19 -3.98 7.58 35.51
N SER A 20 -5.05 7.14 34.85
CA SER A 20 -6.37 6.86 35.43
C SER A 20 -6.65 5.36 35.60
N GLY A 21 -5.68 4.49 35.28
CA GLY A 21 -5.80 3.04 35.42
C GLY A 21 -6.62 2.36 34.32
N LYS A 22 -6.95 3.08 33.24
CA LYS A 22 -7.62 2.49 32.07
C LYS A 22 -6.57 1.88 31.14
N VAL A 23 -6.75 0.59 30.87
CA VAL A 23 -5.89 -0.21 29.99
C VAL A 23 -6.42 -0.09 28.56
N TYR A 24 -5.66 0.56 27.70
CA TYR A 24 -5.98 0.68 26.27
C TYR A 24 -5.04 -0.21 25.45
N GLU A 25 -5.55 -0.83 24.38
CA GLU A 25 -4.65 -1.38 23.36
C GLU A 25 -3.87 -0.22 22.72
N SER A 26 -2.55 -0.35 22.60
CA SER A 26 -1.73 0.65 21.92
C SER A 26 -2.29 0.91 20.51
N GLU A 27 -2.39 2.17 20.11
CA GLU A 27 -2.80 2.54 18.74
C GLU A 27 -1.97 1.84 17.67
N SER A 28 -0.69 1.57 17.96
CA SER A 28 0.21 0.79 17.11
C SER A 28 -0.25 -0.67 16.94
N SER A 29 -0.76 -1.30 18.00
CA SER A 29 -1.30 -2.66 18.01
C SER A 29 -2.60 -2.74 17.20
N LEU A 30 -3.49 -1.76 17.38
CA LEU A 30 -4.74 -1.66 16.62
C LEU A 30 -4.48 -1.40 15.13
N ALA A 31 -3.56 -0.50 14.79
CA ALA A 31 -3.17 -0.23 13.40
C ALA A 31 -2.60 -1.48 12.71
N ALA A 32 -1.71 -2.22 13.40
CA ALA A 32 -1.17 -3.48 12.90
C ALA A 32 -2.27 -4.55 12.73
N HIS A 33 -3.21 -4.65 13.68
CA HIS A 33 -4.35 -5.56 13.58
C HIS A 33 -5.24 -5.26 12.37
N ARG A 34 -5.61 -3.98 12.18
CA ARG A 34 -6.42 -3.53 11.04
C ARG A 34 -5.72 -3.79 9.72
N LEU A 35 -4.42 -3.48 9.62
CA LEU A 35 -3.61 -3.76 8.43
C LEU A 35 -3.63 -5.26 8.09
N ARG A 36 -3.39 -6.13 9.07
CA ARG A 36 -3.48 -7.59 8.89
C ARG A 36 -4.89 -8.03 8.46
N GLY A 37 -5.95 -7.40 8.99
CA GLY A 37 -7.34 -7.64 8.59
C GLY A 37 -7.60 -7.29 7.13
N SER A 38 -7.20 -6.10 6.69
CA SER A 38 -7.34 -5.63 5.31
C SER A 38 -6.58 -6.51 4.31
N ILE A 39 -5.37 -6.94 4.68
CA ILE A 39 -4.53 -7.84 3.90
C ILE A 39 -5.22 -9.21 3.71
N ARG A 40 -5.80 -9.78 4.78
CA ARG A 40 -6.56 -11.04 4.71
C ARG A 40 -7.81 -10.92 3.84
N ALA A 41 -8.57 -9.84 4.01
CA ALA A 41 -9.75 -9.57 3.17
C ALA A 41 -9.37 -9.47 1.69
N LEU A 42 -8.26 -8.78 1.40
CA LEU A 42 -7.71 -8.66 0.05
C LEU A 42 -7.33 -10.03 -0.55
N ALA A 43 -6.67 -10.90 0.21
CA ALA A 43 -6.30 -12.23 -0.26
C ALA A 43 -7.53 -13.10 -0.57
N ALA A 44 -8.60 -12.99 0.22
CA ALA A 44 -9.83 -13.73 -0.02
C ALA A 44 -10.49 -13.34 -1.36
N ILE A 45 -10.42 -12.06 -1.75
CA ILE A 45 -11.05 -11.54 -2.97
C ILE A 45 -10.16 -11.62 -4.21
N THR A 46 -8.83 -11.72 -4.06
CA THR A 46 -7.86 -11.62 -5.18
C THR A 46 -7.36 -12.97 -5.73
N LYS A 47 -8.14 -14.05 -5.63
CA LYS A 47 -7.83 -15.36 -6.23
C LYS A 47 -7.80 -15.31 -7.77
N SER A 48 -6.80 -14.67 -8.36
CA SER A 48 -6.72 -14.48 -9.81
C SER A 48 -5.47 -15.10 -10.42
N PRO A 49 -5.57 -15.60 -11.67
CA PRO A 49 -4.44 -16.17 -12.38
C PRO A 49 -3.27 -15.18 -12.47
N GLY A 50 -2.05 -15.63 -12.20
CA GLY A 50 -0.84 -14.79 -12.21
C GLY A 50 -0.55 -14.03 -10.92
N CYS A 51 -1.51 -13.95 -9.99
CA CYS A 51 -1.25 -13.62 -8.60
C CYS A 51 -1.24 -14.93 -7.83
N GLU A 52 -0.04 -15.47 -7.55
CA GLU A 52 0.08 -16.58 -6.60
C GLU A 52 -0.73 -16.24 -5.35
N ASP A 53 -1.51 -17.22 -4.88
CA ASP A 53 -2.40 -17.06 -3.74
C ASP A 53 -1.67 -16.24 -2.67
N VAL A 54 -2.27 -15.13 -2.22
CA VAL A 54 -1.65 -14.27 -1.22
C VAL A 54 -1.73 -14.98 0.15
N ARG A 55 -1.36 -16.28 0.20
CA ARG A 55 -1.12 -17.08 1.40
C ARG A 55 0.05 -16.44 2.10
N PHE A 56 -0.27 -15.69 3.12
CA PHE A 56 0.67 -15.05 4.01
C PHE A 56 1.32 -16.11 4.88
N ALA A 57 2.65 -16.21 4.85
CA ALA A 57 3.35 -16.60 6.06
C ALA A 57 3.07 -15.48 7.07
N ILE A 58 2.29 -15.76 8.11
CA ILE A 58 1.98 -14.79 9.17
C ILE A 58 3.32 -14.28 9.72
N GLY A 59 3.63 -13.00 9.50
CA GLY A 59 4.87 -12.37 9.94
C GLY A 59 5.80 -11.87 8.83
N ASP A 60 5.59 -12.24 7.56
CA ASP A 60 6.47 -11.78 6.46
C ASP A 60 5.93 -10.51 5.77
N SER A 61 6.12 -9.37 6.42
CA SER A 61 5.74 -8.05 5.90
C SER A 61 6.43 -7.70 4.58
N ARG A 62 7.60 -8.29 4.29
CA ARG A 62 8.35 -8.06 3.04
C ARG A 62 7.67 -8.74 1.86
N LEU A 63 7.31 -10.02 2.02
CA LEU A 63 6.55 -10.77 1.02
C LEU A 63 5.19 -10.14 0.75
N ILE A 64 4.49 -9.69 1.80
CA ILE A 64 3.23 -8.93 1.70
C ILE A 64 3.41 -7.71 0.79
N THR A 65 4.41 -6.88 1.09
CA THR A 65 4.65 -5.62 0.38
C THR A 65 4.97 -5.88 -1.11
N ARG A 66 5.76 -6.91 -1.42
CA ARG A 66 6.04 -7.32 -2.81
C ARG A 66 4.80 -7.84 -3.55
N ARG A 67 3.95 -8.63 -2.89
CA ARG A 67 2.72 -9.15 -3.50
C ARG A 67 1.71 -8.03 -3.77
N LEU A 68 1.60 -7.05 -2.88
CA LEU A 68 0.79 -5.85 -3.11
C LEU A 68 1.33 -5.04 -4.31
N ALA A 69 2.64 -4.84 -4.42
CA ALA A 69 3.25 -4.19 -5.58
C ALA A 69 2.98 -4.95 -6.89
N CYS A 70 3.00 -6.28 -6.86
CA CYS A 70 2.64 -7.12 -8.00
C CYS A 70 1.16 -6.97 -8.38
N LEU A 71 0.26 -6.94 -7.39
CA LEU A 71 -1.17 -6.74 -7.60
C LEU A 71 -1.48 -5.40 -8.27
N VAL A 72 -0.75 -4.32 -7.92
CA VAL A 72 -0.84 -3.05 -8.66
C VAL A 72 -0.55 -3.33 -10.14
N ARG A 73 0.63 -3.85 -10.48
CA ARG A 73 1.03 -4.10 -11.87
C ARG A 73 0.04 -4.93 -12.67
N VAL A 74 -0.43 -6.05 -12.10
CA VAL A 74 -1.31 -7.00 -12.80
C VAL A 74 -2.70 -6.41 -13.05
N ARG A 75 -3.19 -5.53 -12.18
CA ARG A 75 -4.53 -4.92 -12.26
C ARG A 75 -4.54 -3.54 -12.91
N THR A 76 -3.37 -2.97 -13.13
CA THR A 76 -3.13 -1.70 -13.82
C THR A 76 -2.60 -1.91 -15.23
N ALA A 77 -2.83 -3.08 -15.84
CA ALA A 77 -2.49 -3.27 -17.24
C ALA A 77 -3.42 -2.41 -18.11
N PHE A 78 -3.06 -1.15 -18.29
CA PHE A 78 -3.72 -0.15 -19.14
C PHE A 78 -3.24 -0.24 -20.60
N SER A 79 -2.67 -1.38 -21.01
CA SER A 79 -2.32 -1.58 -22.40
C SER A 79 -3.61 -1.76 -23.20
N GLY A 80 -3.94 -0.77 -24.03
CA GLY A 80 -4.98 -0.86 -25.06
C GLY A 80 -4.73 -2.00 -26.08
N GLU A 81 -3.63 -2.73 -25.95
CA GLU A 81 -3.46 -4.05 -26.52
C GLU A 81 -3.37 -5.09 -25.38
N PRO A 82 -4.19 -6.17 -25.39
CA PRO A 82 -3.94 -7.30 -24.50
C PRO A 82 -2.50 -7.78 -24.74
N PRO A 83 -1.69 -8.02 -23.71
CA PRO A 83 -0.32 -8.49 -23.95
C PRO A 83 -0.43 -9.78 -24.75
N LYS A 84 0.24 -9.78 -25.90
CA LYS A 84 0.44 -11.00 -26.65
C LYS A 84 1.11 -11.98 -25.68
N PRO A 85 0.48 -13.11 -25.36
CA PRO A 85 1.06 -14.04 -24.41
C PRO A 85 2.47 -14.40 -24.87
N ALA A 86 3.43 -14.32 -23.97
CA ALA A 86 4.73 -14.95 -24.18
C ALA A 86 4.48 -16.41 -24.55
N ALA A 87 5.24 -16.96 -25.50
CA ALA A 87 5.06 -18.33 -25.96
C ALA A 87 4.97 -19.30 -24.75
N GLY A 88 3.76 -19.83 -24.49
CA GLY A 88 3.45 -20.68 -23.34
C GLY A 88 2.47 -20.14 -22.30
N GLN A 89 2.01 -18.88 -22.37
CA GLN A 89 0.95 -18.36 -21.48
C GLN A 89 -0.41 -18.39 -22.18
N THR A 90 -1.38 -19.13 -21.63
CA THR A 90 -2.74 -19.27 -22.21
C THR A 90 -3.82 -18.42 -21.52
N ALA A 91 -3.46 -17.64 -20.50
CA ALA A 91 -4.44 -16.83 -19.75
C ALA A 91 -4.40 -15.36 -20.19
N PRO A 92 -5.54 -14.76 -20.61
CA PRO A 92 -5.67 -13.32 -20.77
C PRO A 92 -5.29 -12.62 -19.46
N LEU A 93 -4.60 -11.47 -19.54
CA LEU A 93 -4.43 -10.64 -18.34
C LEU A 93 -5.79 -10.34 -17.73
N PRO A 94 -5.89 -10.37 -16.40
CA PRO A 94 -7.16 -10.10 -15.76
C PRO A 94 -7.60 -8.66 -16.02
N PRO A 95 -8.92 -8.40 -16.10
CA PRO A 95 -9.47 -7.08 -16.38
C PRO A 95 -9.04 -6.05 -15.33
N ARG A 96 -8.98 -4.78 -15.76
CA ARG A 96 -8.75 -3.61 -14.91
C ARG A 96 -9.73 -3.63 -13.74
N ASP A 97 -9.20 -3.50 -12.53
CA ASP A 97 -10.00 -3.40 -11.30
C ASP A 97 -9.51 -2.20 -10.50
N GLU A 98 -10.01 -1.03 -10.87
CA GLU A 98 -9.60 0.22 -10.25
C GLU A 98 -9.94 0.28 -8.74
N PRO A 99 -11.14 -0.14 -8.27
CA PRO A 99 -11.41 -0.23 -6.83
C PRO A 99 -10.40 -1.11 -6.08
N LEU A 100 -10.03 -2.25 -6.66
CA LEU A 100 -9.02 -3.12 -6.09
C LEU A 100 -7.65 -2.43 -6.04
N VAL A 101 -7.23 -1.77 -7.12
CA VAL A 101 -5.96 -1.01 -7.18
C VAL A 101 -5.94 0.09 -6.12
N ALA A 102 -7.05 0.81 -5.94
CA ALA A 102 -7.17 1.84 -4.90
C ALA A 102 -7.00 1.25 -3.49
N ASN A 103 -7.63 0.11 -3.21
CA ASN A 103 -7.51 -0.61 -1.94
C ASN A 103 -6.08 -1.13 -1.70
N VAL A 104 -5.45 -1.68 -2.73
CA VAL A 104 -4.04 -2.13 -2.69
C VAL A 104 -3.13 -0.94 -2.38
N CYS A 105 -3.33 0.21 -3.03
CA CYS A 105 -2.56 1.41 -2.76
C CYS A 105 -2.74 1.88 -1.31
N LEU A 106 -3.96 1.87 -0.76
CA LEU A 106 -4.21 2.23 0.64
C LEU A 106 -3.47 1.31 1.63
N ILE A 107 -3.48 0.01 1.39
CA ILE A 107 -2.75 -0.96 2.22
C ILE A 107 -1.24 -0.71 2.08
N LEU A 108 -0.76 -0.53 0.84
CA LEU A 108 0.65 -0.29 0.56
C LEU A 108 1.17 0.99 1.22
N GLN A 109 0.36 2.06 1.29
CA GLN A 109 0.70 3.28 2.03
C GLN A 109 1.04 3.02 3.50
N GLN A 110 0.41 2.02 4.12
CA GLN A 110 0.69 1.65 5.51
C GLN A 110 1.91 0.74 5.61
N CYS A 111 2.10 -0.17 4.66
CA CYS A 111 3.28 -1.04 4.62
C CYS A 111 4.58 -0.24 4.43
N VAL A 112 4.59 0.77 3.56
CA VAL A 112 5.80 1.54 3.23
C VAL A 112 6.05 2.74 4.15
N ASN A 113 5.29 2.86 5.25
CA ASN A 113 5.63 3.79 6.34
C ASN A 113 6.92 3.38 7.06
N ASP A 114 7.29 2.10 6.99
CA ASP A 114 8.51 1.54 7.54
C ASP A 114 9.61 1.53 6.45
N THR A 115 10.74 2.20 6.74
CA THR A 115 11.85 2.37 5.79
C THR A 115 12.39 1.04 5.24
N PRO A 116 12.73 0.04 6.06
CA PRO A 116 13.08 -1.31 5.59
C PRO A 116 12.09 -1.93 4.59
N LEU A 117 10.78 -1.75 4.77
CA LEU A 117 9.77 -2.29 3.85
C LEU A 117 9.72 -1.51 2.54
N ALA A 118 9.87 -0.19 2.58
CA ALA A 118 10.00 0.64 1.39
C ALA A 118 11.25 0.25 0.57
N GLU A 119 12.41 0.10 1.23
CA GLU A 119 13.66 -0.32 0.60
C GLU A 119 13.57 -1.72 -0.02
N HIS A 120 12.76 -2.61 0.55
CA HIS A 120 12.55 -3.95 0.00
C HIS A 120 11.87 -3.97 -1.38
N LEU A 121 11.26 -2.86 -1.78
CA LEU A 121 10.72 -2.66 -3.13
C LEU A 121 11.74 -2.08 -4.11
N THR A 122 12.96 -1.77 -3.67
CA THR A 122 14.03 -1.30 -4.56
C THR A 122 14.32 -2.32 -5.65
N GLY A 123 14.57 -1.85 -6.88
CA GLY A 123 14.79 -2.72 -8.04
C GLY A 123 13.53 -3.35 -8.62
N THR A 124 12.35 -3.05 -8.07
CA THR A 124 11.07 -3.39 -8.69
C THR A 124 10.56 -2.22 -9.55
N SER A 125 9.65 -2.48 -10.50
CA SER A 125 9.08 -1.40 -11.34
C SER A 125 7.92 -0.65 -10.67
N ILE A 126 7.78 -0.73 -9.34
CA ILE A 126 6.62 -0.20 -8.60
C ILE A 126 6.42 1.30 -8.81
N ILE A 127 7.49 2.10 -8.91
CA ILE A 127 7.39 3.54 -9.17
C ILE A 127 6.73 3.78 -10.53
N LEU A 128 7.18 3.07 -11.57
CA LEU A 128 6.58 3.16 -12.91
C LEU A 128 5.11 2.73 -12.90
N ASP A 129 4.79 1.61 -12.23
CA ASP A 129 3.43 1.09 -12.16
C ASP A 129 2.48 2.08 -11.46
N LEU A 130 2.93 2.72 -10.38
CA LEU A 130 2.16 3.76 -9.68
C LEU A 130 2.01 5.04 -10.51
N LEU A 131 3.03 5.47 -11.25
CA LEU A 131 2.93 6.63 -12.15
C LEU A 131 1.91 6.40 -13.27
N LYS A 132 1.83 5.16 -13.78
CA LYS A 132 0.77 4.73 -14.71
C LYS A 132 -0.61 4.83 -14.08
N VAL A 133 -0.79 4.30 -12.85
CA VAL A 133 -2.05 4.43 -12.11
C VAL A 133 -2.49 5.89 -11.98
N ILE A 134 -1.58 6.79 -11.62
CA ILE A 134 -1.89 8.22 -11.47
C ILE A 134 -2.37 8.82 -12.79
N THR A 135 -1.76 8.43 -13.90
CA THR A 135 -2.05 8.98 -15.22
C THR A 135 -3.36 8.42 -15.79
N GLU A 136 -3.59 7.11 -15.64
CA GLU A 136 -4.58 6.36 -16.41
C GLU A 136 -5.87 6.02 -15.62
N ALA A 137 -5.85 6.10 -14.29
CA ALA A 137 -7.06 5.90 -13.49
C ALA A 137 -8.15 6.94 -13.83
N GLU A 138 -9.41 6.61 -13.60
CA GLU A 138 -10.52 7.56 -13.78
C GLU A 138 -10.84 8.26 -12.47
N ARG A 139 -10.78 7.54 -11.35
CA ARG A 139 -11.16 8.04 -10.04
C ARG A 139 -10.01 8.81 -9.40
N VAL A 140 -10.36 9.98 -8.89
CA VAL A 140 -9.45 10.90 -8.21
C VAL A 140 -8.82 10.24 -6.99
N GLU A 141 -9.58 9.43 -6.25
CA GLU A 141 -9.12 8.72 -5.05
C GLU A 141 -8.03 7.70 -5.39
N THR A 142 -8.16 6.97 -6.49
CA THR A 142 -7.14 6.00 -6.95
C THR A 142 -5.83 6.73 -7.27
N LYS A 143 -5.91 7.82 -8.05
CA LYS A 143 -4.76 8.65 -8.40
C LYS A 143 -4.07 9.19 -7.15
N ARG A 144 -4.86 9.73 -6.23
CA ARG A 144 -4.39 10.27 -4.96
C ARG A 144 -3.68 9.19 -4.14
N ASN A 145 -4.28 8.01 -4.01
CA ASN A 145 -3.70 6.93 -3.23
C ASN A 145 -2.36 6.47 -3.81
N ALA A 146 -2.26 6.35 -5.14
CA ALA A 146 -1.02 6.01 -5.81
C ALA A 146 0.05 7.11 -5.63
N ALA A 147 -0.33 8.38 -5.79
CA ALA A 147 0.58 9.51 -5.58
C ALA A 147 1.15 9.56 -4.16
N ILE A 148 0.35 9.26 -3.14
CA ILE A 148 0.82 9.17 -1.75
C ILE A 148 1.84 8.03 -1.60
N VAL A 149 1.61 6.86 -2.18
CA VAL A 149 2.58 5.75 -2.14
C VAL A 149 3.91 6.18 -2.78
N VAL A 150 3.88 6.81 -3.96
CA VAL A 150 5.09 7.30 -4.64
C VAL A 150 5.84 8.29 -3.76
N GLY A 151 5.14 9.26 -3.16
CA GLY A 151 5.74 10.24 -2.26
C GLY A 151 6.41 9.59 -1.04
N LYS A 152 5.76 8.59 -0.43
CA LYS A 152 6.35 7.83 0.68
C LYS A 152 7.58 7.04 0.26
N LEU A 153 7.52 6.32 -0.86
CA LEU A 153 8.66 5.56 -1.37
C LEU A 153 9.87 6.45 -1.65
N ALA A 154 9.67 7.58 -2.31
CA ALA A 154 10.73 8.55 -2.61
C ALA A 154 11.28 9.24 -1.36
N SER A 155 10.47 9.41 -0.31
CA SER A 155 10.91 9.96 0.98
C SER A 155 11.71 8.94 1.79
N SER A 156 11.37 7.65 1.69
CA SER A 156 11.98 6.58 2.46
C SER A 156 13.27 6.02 1.85
N SER A 157 13.52 6.18 0.55
CA SER A 157 14.73 5.66 -0.11
C SER A 157 15.21 6.57 -1.25
N HIS A 158 16.52 6.85 -1.26
CA HIS A 158 17.16 7.61 -2.33
C HIS A 158 17.05 6.90 -3.69
N VAL A 159 17.09 5.57 -3.71
CA VAL A 159 16.98 4.79 -4.96
C VAL A 159 15.60 4.99 -5.60
N HIS A 160 14.54 5.02 -4.79
CA HIS A 160 13.18 5.31 -5.28
C HIS A 160 13.05 6.75 -5.77
N ARG A 161 13.72 7.69 -5.11
CA ARG A 161 13.76 9.10 -5.53
C ARG A 161 14.50 9.27 -6.85
N ASP A 162 15.63 8.58 -7.03
CA ASP A 162 16.40 8.61 -8.27
C ASP A 162 15.61 7.98 -9.42
N GLU A 163 14.91 6.86 -9.17
CA GLU A 163 14.02 6.24 -10.15
C GLU A 163 12.85 7.15 -10.52
N LEU A 164 12.25 7.84 -9.54
CA LEU A 164 11.19 8.83 -9.78
C LEU A 164 11.68 9.97 -10.67
N ASN A 165 12.88 10.49 -10.42
CA ASN A 165 13.51 11.53 -11.23
C ASN A 165 13.82 11.04 -12.65
N ARG A 166 14.39 9.83 -12.77
CA ARG A 166 14.71 9.20 -14.06
C ARG A 166 13.48 9.02 -14.94
N LEU A 167 12.32 8.72 -14.34
CA LEU A 167 11.04 8.58 -15.01
C LEU A 167 10.32 9.92 -15.28
N ASN A 168 10.94 11.07 -14.96
CA ASN A 168 10.29 12.38 -14.97
C ASN A 168 8.99 12.43 -14.16
N GLY A 169 8.87 11.60 -13.12
CA GLY A 169 7.61 11.40 -12.39
C GLY A 169 7.17 12.62 -11.59
N MET A 170 8.08 13.56 -11.31
CA MET A 170 7.71 14.86 -10.73
C MET A 170 6.69 15.63 -11.58
N ARG A 171 6.70 15.48 -12.92
CA ARG A 171 5.68 16.08 -13.79
C ARG A 171 4.29 15.50 -13.54
N VAL A 172 4.21 14.19 -13.26
CA VAL A 172 2.97 13.48 -12.94
C VAL A 172 2.47 13.86 -11.55
N LEU A 173 3.37 14.11 -10.60
CA LEU A 173 3.03 14.46 -9.22
C LEU A 173 2.71 15.95 -9.00
N THR A 174 3.20 16.86 -9.85
CA THR A 174 3.03 18.32 -9.68
C THR A 174 1.56 18.75 -9.51
N PRO A 175 0.58 18.23 -10.28
CA PRO A 175 -0.84 18.56 -10.08
C PRO A 175 -1.37 18.16 -8.70
N PHE A 176 -0.75 17.16 -8.05
CA PHE A 176 -1.16 16.61 -6.76
C PHE A 176 -0.49 17.31 -5.57
N ALA A 177 0.65 17.97 -5.78
CA ALA A 177 1.28 18.81 -4.75
C ALA A 177 0.35 19.95 -4.29
N GLN A 178 -0.51 20.42 -5.19
CA GLN A 178 -1.55 21.41 -4.90
C GLN A 178 -2.69 20.83 -4.02
N TRP A 179 -2.94 19.52 -4.07
CA TRP A 179 -3.96 18.87 -3.26
C TRP A 179 -3.53 18.71 -1.80
N THR A 180 -2.24 18.46 -1.57
CA THR A 180 -1.67 18.43 -0.21
C THR A 180 -1.70 19.80 0.46
N SER A 181 -1.47 20.89 -0.28
CA SER A 181 -1.62 22.25 0.26
C SER A 181 -3.07 22.62 0.56
N ALA A 182 -4.03 22.18 -0.27
CA ALA A 182 -5.45 22.41 -0.03
C ALA A 182 -5.95 21.71 1.26
N LEU A 183 -5.54 20.45 1.49
CA LEU A 183 -5.92 19.76 2.74
C LEU A 183 -5.24 20.30 4.00
N CYS A 184 -4.00 20.80 3.91
CA CYS A 184 -3.38 21.51 5.03
C CYS A 184 -4.09 22.84 5.34
N GLY A 185 -4.61 23.52 4.32
CA GLY A 185 -5.47 24.70 4.48
C GLY A 185 -6.78 24.39 5.21
N ASP A 186 -7.45 23.30 4.84
CA ASP A 186 -8.74 22.91 5.43
C ASP A 186 -8.62 22.38 6.87
N LEU A 187 -7.52 21.69 7.20
CA LEU A 187 -7.26 21.24 8.58
C LEU A 187 -6.88 22.39 9.53
N MET A 188 -6.22 23.43 9.03
CA MET A 188 -5.95 24.66 9.80
C MET A 188 -7.19 25.56 9.91
N GLY A 189 -8.03 25.61 8.87
CA GLY A 189 -9.28 26.38 8.89
C GLY A 189 -10.33 25.82 9.85
N SER A 190 -10.34 24.51 10.09
CA SER A 190 -11.32 23.86 10.97
C SER A 190 -10.97 23.92 12.47
N ARG A 191 -9.73 24.30 12.84
CA ARG A 191 -9.31 24.42 14.25
C ARG A 191 -9.52 25.81 14.86
N LEU A 192 -9.93 26.81 14.07
CA LEU A 192 -10.15 28.18 14.56
C LEU A 192 -11.62 28.55 14.77
N ALA A 193 -12.57 27.67 14.45
CA ALA A 193 -14.03 27.95 14.56
C ALA A 193 -14.69 27.33 15.81
N GLY A 194 -13.91 26.91 16.80
CA GLY A 194 -14.39 26.32 18.07
C GLY A 194 -14.00 27.15 19.30
N GLY A 195 -14.15 28.48 19.22
CA GLY A 195 -13.97 29.39 20.36
C GLY A 195 -15.31 29.69 21.02
N HIS A 196 -15.41 29.33 22.30
CA HIS A 196 -16.58 29.49 23.15
C HIS A 196 -17.24 30.88 23.10
N SER A 197 -18.56 30.90 23.22
CA SER A 197 -19.31 31.90 23.99
C SER A 197 -20.42 31.19 24.75
#